data_AF-A0A1C1CHV9-F1
#
_entry.id   AF-A0A1C1CHV9-F1
#
_cell.length_a   1.000
_cell.length_b   1.000
_cell.length_c   1.000
_cell.angle_alpha   90.00
_cell.angle_beta   90.00
_cell.angle_gamma   90.00
#
_symmetry.space_group_name_H-M   'P 1'
#
loop_
_entity.id
_entity.type
_entity.pdbx_description
1 polymer ?
#
loop_
_entity_poly.entity_id
_entity_poly.type
_entity_poly.pdbx_seq_one_letter_code
_entity_poly.pdbx_strand_id
1 'polypeptide(L)'
;MPFPFVLSTTSHISFQASLTSSTHPSLPSAATSQRAIVRAALKTHKRLSPAQQANNLLSLSSTIQTYLRYLSSLDLALSGKAVAGEDVDIALAKEPEIEWRPTLSSTAIPGRDNERVKGKGLDYEIFFIHHTLALIQNLLARQSLLGLYAAVSPTPEERTASVQNATKFLKTAYSLHSYLLLRANSSTDGPPAFPSAAVDVSPAVQSGLQHLTHAEFNLLCVLKDDPYPALLIQSRNKDDKEWMIRAPQIPKVRAQVLTRLCIGASQHASASLAALKMEGARVSKDLLEYCDGIQRSSRAKACRFQALDEDGAGQIGKAIAWIRAAMDELGLDGAKEGTKSSGLGKLKNSWLERREDKRIEKGSTNWGLDGGKLEEARIVEYLAKKFNKENDTISNQLVPEWKPLLATLPSGMNMPIDERWKPALLEEDELASMRAPPDEDDLAAANSSDDEADLDKEPVGAFPGTQRDYGGRATSYY
;
A
#
# COMPACT_ATOMS: atom_id res chain seq x y z
N MET A 1 -6.80 7.04 -0.93
CA MET A 1 -6.78 5.79 -0.15
C MET A 1 -5.60 4.93 -0.55
N PRO A 2 -4.73 4.51 0.39
CA PRO A 2 -3.58 3.65 0.08
C PRO A 2 -3.95 2.30 -0.52
N PHE A 3 -3.05 1.69 -1.29
CA PHE A 3 -3.29 0.39 -1.95
C PHE A 3 -3.60 -0.75 -0.93
N PRO A 4 -4.60 -1.62 -1.18
CA PRO A 4 -4.93 -2.75 -0.30
C PRO A 4 -3.97 -3.93 -0.51
N PHE A 5 -2.75 -3.81 0.01
CA PHE A 5 -1.74 -4.86 -0.08
C PHE A 5 -2.18 -6.20 0.53
N VAL A 6 -1.74 -7.29 -0.09
CA VAL A 6 -1.82 -8.64 0.48
C VAL A 6 -0.47 -8.96 1.11
N LEU A 7 -0.49 -9.49 2.34
CA LEU A 7 0.74 -9.81 3.07
C LEU A 7 1.30 -11.17 2.67
N SER A 8 2.61 -11.21 2.47
CA SER A 8 3.36 -12.42 2.09
C SER A 8 3.35 -13.46 3.22
N THR A 9 3.44 -14.73 2.86
CA THR A 9 3.54 -15.84 3.82
C THR A 9 4.85 -16.57 3.64
N THR A 10 5.40 -17.13 4.72
CA THR A 10 6.70 -17.85 4.71
C THR A 10 6.55 -19.32 5.07
N SER A 11 7.51 -20.16 4.65
CA SER A 11 7.71 -21.53 5.11
C SER A 11 8.45 -21.56 6.44
N HIS A 12 8.58 -22.76 7.01
CA HIS A 12 9.44 -23.03 8.16
C HIS A 12 10.94 -22.90 7.79
N ILE A 13 11.76 -22.46 8.75
CA ILE A 13 13.24 -22.57 8.73
C ILE A 13 13.72 -22.70 10.17
N SER A 14 14.85 -23.39 10.35
CA SER A 14 15.60 -23.41 11.60
C SER A 14 16.95 -22.70 11.42
N PHE A 15 17.16 -21.58 12.11
CA PHE A 15 18.44 -20.86 12.07
C PHE A 15 19.54 -21.64 12.78
N GLN A 16 19.24 -22.39 13.85
CA GLN A 16 20.26 -23.20 14.54
C GLN A 16 20.84 -24.32 13.66
N ALA A 17 20.14 -24.70 12.58
CA ALA A 17 20.65 -25.64 11.59
C ALA A 17 21.65 -25.00 10.61
N SER A 18 21.77 -23.67 10.62
CA SER A 18 22.54 -22.86 9.67
C SER A 18 23.55 -21.94 10.34
N LEU A 19 23.28 -21.53 11.58
CA LEU A 19 24.05 -20.59 12.39
C LEU A 19 24.37 -21.23 13.73
N THR A 20 25.60 -21.07 14.17
CA THR A 20 26.08 -21.51 15.49
C THR A 20 26.71 -20.34 16.21
N SER A 21 26.62 -20.30 17.55
CA SER A 21 27.29 -19.29 18.36
C SER A 21 28.15 -19.94 19.43
N SER A 22 29.39 -19.46 19.58
CA SER A 22 30.26 -19.87 20.67
C SER A 22 29.98 -19.10 21.96
N THR A 23 29.52 -17.85 21.86
CA THR A 23 29.24 -16.99 23.01
C THR A 23 27.77 -16.96 23.42
N HIS A 24 26.84 -17.09 22.48
CA HIS A 24 25.39 -16.99 22.70
C HIS A 24 24.65 -18.16 22.02
N PRO A 25 24.88 -19.42 22.45
CA PRO A 25 24.38 -20.61 21.77
C PRO A 25 22.85 -20.67 21.61
N SER A 26 22.09 -19.98 22.47
CA SER A 26 20.62 -19.90 22.34
C SER A 26 20.11 -18.83 21.37
N LEU A 27 20.96 -17.95 20.84
CA LEU A 27 20.48 -16.88 19.96
C LEU A 27 19.88 -17.42 18.64
N PRO A 28 20.51 -18.37 17.91
CA PRO A 28 19.91 -18.96 16.72
C PRO A 28 18.58 -19.69 16.98
N SER A 29 18.45 -20.37 18.12
CA SER A 29 17.19 -21.06 18.48
C SER A 29 16.10 -20.06 18.87
N ALA A 30 16.42 -19.05 19.68
CA ALA A 30 15.49 -17.98 20.02
C ALA A 30 14.97 -17.25 18.77
N ALA A 31 15.86 -16.92 17.83
CA ALA A 31 15.47 -16.33 16.55
C ALA A 31 14.55 -17.26 15.72
N THR A 32 14.78 -18.58 15.78
CA THR A 32 13.94 -19.58 15.13
C THR A 32 12.53 -19.60 15.74
N SER A 33 12.44 -19.58 17.07
CA SER A 33 11.17 -19.53 17.81
C SER A 33 10.38 -18.26 17.49
N GLN A 34 11.03 -17.09 17.49
CA GLN A 34 10.38 -15.82 17.15
C GLN A 34 9.90 -15.80 15.69
N ARG A 35 10.68 -16.38 14.77
CA ARG A 35 10.26 -16.53 13.37
C ARG A 35 9.05 -17.46 13.22
N ALA A 36 8.95 -18.52 14.02
CA ALA A 36 7.79 -19.40 14.03
C ALA A 36 6.52 -18.65 14.46
N ILE A 37 6.62 -17.75 15.45
CA ILE A 37 5.51 -16.87 15.86
C ILE A 37 5.09 -15.95 14.70
N VAL A 38 6.04 -15.32 14.00
CA VAL A 38 5.73 -14.49 12.81
C VAL A 38 5.03 -15.31 11.72
N ARG A 39 5.54 -16.51 11.41
CA ARG A 39 4.93 -17.41 10.42
C ARG A 39 3.47 -17.76 10.79
N ALA A 40 3.24 -18.13 12.05
CA ALA A 40 1.90 -18.44 12.55
C ALA A 40 0.98 -17.21 12.49
N ALA A 41 1.47 -16.03 12.89
CA ALA A 41 0.71 -14.78 12.84
C ALA A 41 0.32 -14.40 11.40
N LEU A 42 1.22 -14.55 10.43
CA LEU A 42 0.92 -14.32 9.00
C LEU A 42 -0.10 -15.33 8.44
N LYS A 43 0.03 -16.61 8.78
CA LYS A 43 -0.92 -17.67 8.38
C LYS A 43 -2.31 -17.41 8.97
N THR A 44 -2.37 -17.02 10.24
CA THR A 44 -3.61 -16.64 10.92
C THR A 44 -4.23 -15.42 10.26
N HIS A 45 -3.45 -14.34 10.05
CA HIS A 45 -3.93 -13.13 9.39
C HIS A 45 -4.56 -13.43 8.02
N LYS A 46 -3.90 -14.24 7.18
CA LYS A 46 -4.42 -14.63 5.87
C LYS A 46 -5.78 -15.33 5.93
N ARG A 47 -6.04 -16.12 6.99
CA ARG A 47 -7.29 -16.88 7.19
C ARG A 47 -8.43 -16.04 7.77
N LEU A 48 -8.13 -14.87 8.33
CA LEU A 48 -9.15 -13.99 8.90
C LEU A 48 -10.03 -13.38 7.81
N SER A 49 -11.29 -13.07 8.16
CA SER A 49 -12.15 -12.26 7.31
C SER A 49 -11.58 -10.84 7.13
N PRO A 50 -11.95 -10.10 6.07
CA PRO A 50 -11.47 -8.73 5.85
C PRO A 50 -11.58 -7.78 7.05
N ALA A 51 -12.71 -7.81 7.76
CA ALA A 51 -12.92 -6.98 8.94
C ALA A 51 -12.00 -7.37 10.11
N GLN A 52 -11.74 -8.66 10.28
CA GLN A 52 -10.83 -9.17 11.31
C GLN A 52 -9.36 -8.92 10.95
N GLN A 53 -9.00 -8.98 9.66
CA GLN A 53 -7.65 -8.64 9.20
C GLN A 53 -7.27 -7.23 9.61
N ALA A 54 -8.18 -6.26 9.40
CA ALA A 54 -7.96 -4.87 9.79
C ALA A 54 -7.63 -4.72 11.29
N ASN A 55 -8.37 -5.42 12.17
CA ASN A 55 -8.14 -5.38 13.61
C ASN A 55 -6.86 -6.10 14.04
N ASN A 56 -6.36 -7.04 13.23
CA ASN A 56 -5.16 -7.83 13.54
C ASN A 56 -3.83 -7.13 13.18
N LEU A 57 -3.88 -6.04 12.39
CA LEU A 57 -2.67 -5.41 11.84
C LEU A 57 -1.70 -4.89 12.90
N LEU A 58 -2.20 -4.28 13.99
CA LEU A 58 -1.35 -3.75 15.06
C LEU A 58 -0.60 -4.87 15.80
N SER A 59 -1.29 -5.97 16.12
CA SER A 59 -0.67 -7.13 16.76
C SER A 59 0.41 -7.73 15.86
N LEU A 60 0.10 -7.92 14.57
CA LEU A 60 1.07 -8.44 13.59
C LEU A 60 2.29 -7.52 13.43
N SER A 61 2.08 -6.20 13.43
CA SER A 61 3.16 -5.20 13.39
C SER A 61 4.10 -5.34 14.59
N SER A 62 3.55 -5.57 15.80
CA SER A 62 4.36 -5.77 17.00
C SER A 62 5.15 -7.09 16.93
N THR A 63 4.50 -8.19 16.52
CA THR A 63 5.16 -9.49 16.36
C THR A 63 6.35 -9.43 15.39
N ILE A 64 6.18 -8.75 14.25
CA ILE A 64 7.27 -8.57 13.28
C ILE A 64 8.41 -7.72 13.85
N GLN A 65 8.10 -6.65 14.57
CA GLN A 65 9.13 -5.81 15.19
C GLN A 65 9.93 -6.56 16.28
N THR A 66 9.27 -7.42 17.05
CA THR A 66 9.97 -8.29 18.01
C THR A 66 10.94 -9.20 17.28
N TYR A 67 10.50 -9.90 16.23
CA TYR A 67 11.40 -10.77 15.46
C TYR A 67 12.53 -10.00 14.77
N LEU A 68 12.26 -8.79 14.27
CA LEU A 68 13.28 -7.95 13.64
C LEU A 68 14.47 -7.64 14.56
N ARG A 69 14.28 -7.59 15.89
CA ARG A 69 15.39 -7.42 16.85
C ARG A 69 16.37 -8.58 16.77
N TYR A 70 15.85 -9.81 16.87
CA TYR A 70 16.66 -11.03 16.75
C TYR A 70 17.34 -11.11 15.39
N LEU A 71 16.59 -10.83 14.32
CA LEU A 71 17.11 -10.89 12.96
C LEU A 71 18.23 -9.86 12.71
N SER A 72 18.06 -8.64 13.21
CA SER A 72 19.05 -7.57 13.06
C SER A 72 20.28 -7.80 13.94
N SER A 73 20.10 -8.38 15.14
CA SER A 73 21.22 -8.79 16.00
C SER A 73 22.04 -9.92 15.37
N LEU A 74 21.40 -10.92 14.77
CA LEU A 74 22.10 -11.98 14.03
C LEU A 74 22.89 -11.43 12.84
N ASP A 75 22.30 -10.51 12.07
CA ASP A 75 22.95 -9.85 10.93
C ASP A 75 24.20 -9.06 11.34
N LEU A 76 24.08 -8.30 12.44
CA LEU A 76 25.18 -7.50 12.96
C LEU A 76 26.31 -8.36 13.51
N ALA A 77 25.97 -9.42 14.25
CA ALA A 77 26.91 -10.40 14.78
C ALA A 77 27.66 -11.16 13.67
N LEU A 78 26.95 -11.60 12.61
CA LEU A 78 27.54 -12.22 11.42
C LEU A 78 28.51 -11.28 10.69
N SER A 79 28.32 -9.97 10.81
CA SER A 79 29.22 -8.95 10.26
C SER A 79 30.46 -8.69 11.15
N GLY A 80 30.64 -9.45 12.24
CA GLY A 80 31.73 -9.27 13.20
C GLY A 80 31.64 -7.98 14.01
N LYS A 81 30.45 -7.37 14.11
CA LYS A 81 30.20 -6.14 14.86
C LYS A 81 29.52 -6.47 16.19
N ALA A 82 29.89 -5.74 17.24
CA ALA A 82 29.27 -5.87 18.56
C ALA A 82 27.77 -5.55 18.50
N VAL A 83 26.97 -6.33 19.24
CA VAL A 83 25.52 -6.17 19.38
C VAL A 83 25.24 -5.61 20.77
N ALA A 84 24.65 -4.42 20.85
CA ALA A 84 24.44 -3.69 22.12
C ALA A 84 25.71 -3.55 22.99
N GLY A 85 26.89 -3.49 22.36
CA GLY A 85 28.18 -3.40 23.06
C GLY A 85 28.78 -4.75 23.47
N GLU A 86 28.06 -5.86 23.26
CA GLU A 86 28.58 -7.20 23.50
C GLU A 86 29.18 -7.86 22.25
N ASP A 87 30.24 -8.63 22.44
CA ASP A 87 30.85 -9.45 21.40
C ASP A 87 30.07 -10.77 21.22
N VAL A 88 29.21 -10.78 20.21
CA VAL A 88 28.41 -11.96 19.83
C VAL A 88 29.09 -12.66 18.65
N ASP A 89 29.65 -13.84 18.88
CA ASP A 89 30.30 -14.64 17.85
C ASP A 89 29.28 -15.56 17.19
N ILE A 90 28.98 -15.33 15.91
CA ILE A 90 28.10 -16.17 15.10
C ILE A 90 28.89 -16.69 13.91
N ALA A 91 28.93 -18.00 13.77
CA ALA A 91 29.48 -18.69 12.61
C ALA A 91 28.35 -19.19 11.70
N LEU A 92 28.51 -18.96 10.39
CA LEU A 92 27.65 -19.49 9.35
C LEU A 92 28.10 -20.91 8.98
N ALA A 93 27.35 -21.93 9.42
CA ALA A 93 27.62 -23.33 9.11
C ALA A 93 27.14 -23.72 7.69
N LYS A 94 25.98 -23.19 7.29
CA LYS A 94 25.45 -23.28 5.92
C LYS A 94 24.55 -22.08 5.65
N GLU A 95 24.36 -21.72 4.39
CA GLU A 95 23.40 -20.66 4.09
C GLU A 95 21.96 -21.07 4.44
N PRO A 96 21.21 -20.22 5.17
CA PRO A 96 19.80 -20.45 5.41
C PRO A 96 19.03 -20.39 4.08
N GLU A 97 18.19 -21.39 3.84
CA GLU A 97 17.32 -21.44 2.66
C GLU A 97 15.87 -21.13 3.07
N ILE A 98 15.33 -20.06 2.48
CA ILE A 98 14.13 -19.40 2.99
C ILE A 98 13.11 -19.29 1.87
N GLU A 99 11.85 -19.63 2.13
CA GLU A 99 10.80 -19.54 1.12
C GLU A 99 9.70 -18.55 1.52
N TRP A 100 9.55 -17.52 0.70
CA TRP A 100 8.50 -16.52 0.80
C TRP A 100 7.54 -16.66 -0.37
N ARG A 101 6.25 -16.39 -0.15
CA ARG A 101 5.25 -16.30 -1.22
C ARG A 101 5.08 -14.83 -1.62
N PRO A 102 5.59 -14.39 -2.79
CA PRO A 102 5.45 -13.01 -3.24
C PRO A 102 3.98 -12.67 -3.58
N THR A 103 3.53 -11.47 -3.24
CA THR A 103 2.15 -11.01 -3.43
C THR A 103 2.00 -9.90 -4.45
N LEU A 104 3.11 -9.24 -4.83
CA LEU A 104 3.11 -8.23 -5.88
C LEU A 104 3.41 -8.81 -7.26
N SER A 105 3.64 -10.13 -7.33
CA SER A 105 3.85 -10.84 -8.59
C SER A 105 2.53 -11.09 -9.34
N SER A 106 2.54 -10.93 -10.65
CA SER A 106 1.42 -11.25 -11.53
C SER A 106 1.00 -12.72 -11.35
N THR A 107 -0.25 -12.97 -11.00
CA THR A 107 -0.78 -14.33 -10.93
C THR A 107 -1.02 -14.86 -12.34
N ALA A 108 -0.42 -15.99 -12.68
CA ALA A 108 -0.65 -16.64 -13.98
C ALA A 108 -2.09 -17.15 -14.12
N ILE A 109 -2.72 -17.49 -12.98
CA ILE A 109 -4.09 -18.04 -12.91
C ILE A 109 -4.89 -17.19 -11.93
N PRO A 110 -5.98 -16.52 -12.38
CA PRO A 110 -6.86 -15.78 -11.50
C PRO A 110 -7.41 -16.66 -10.37
N GLY A 111 -7.35 -16.18 -9.13
CA GLY A 111 -7.85 -16.90 -7.95
C GLY A 111 -6.88 -17.94 -7.36
N ARG A 112 -5.72 -18.19 -8.00
CA ARG A 112 -4.67 -19.04 -7.42
C ARG A 112 -3.55 -18.18 -6.84
N ASP A 113 -3.11 -18.55 -5.64
CA ASP A 113 -1.96 -17.94 -5.00
C ASP A 113 -0.67 -18.23 -5.78
N ASN A 114 0.27 -17.28 -5.76
CA ASN A 114 1.61 -17.48 -6.29
C ASN A 114 2.34 -18.61 -5.55
N GLU A 115 3.27 -19.26 -6.24
CA GLU A 115 4.14 -20.26 -5.62
C GLU A 115 5.13 -19.60 -4.66
N ARG A 116 5.63 -20.38 -3.70
CA ARG A 116 6.71 -19.92 -2.82
C ARG A 116 8.00 -19.84 -3.62
N VAL A 117 8.77 -18.79 -3.39
CA VAL A 117 10.07 -18.53 -4.00
C VAL A 117 11.15 -18.75 -2.95
N LYS A 118 12.00 -19.72 -3.22
CA LYS A 118 13.15 -20.08 -2.39
C LYS A 118 14.32 -19.14 -2.68
N GLY A 119 14.75 -18.40 -1.66
CA GLY A 119 15.96 -17.58 -1.65
C GLY A 119 16.96 -18.08 -0.61
N LYS A 120 18.16 -17.49 -0.61
CA LYS A 120 19.25 -17.87 0.28
C LYS A 120 19.75 -16.67 1.08
N GLY A 121 20.31 -16.96 2.25
CA GLY A 121 20.99 -15.97 3.08
C GLY A 121 20.04 -15.15 3.96
N LEU A 122 20.63 -14.48 4.95
CA LEU A 122 19.88 -13.69 5.92
C LEU A 122 19.29 -12.42 5.31
N ASP A 123 19.96 -11.82 4.32
CA ASP A 123 19.46 -10.65 3.61
C ASP A 123 18.09 -10.91 2.97
N TYR A 124 17.86 -12.10 2.41
CA TYR A 124 16.57 -12.43 1.81
C TYR A 124 15.43 -12.37 2.85
N GLU A 125 15.67 -12.85 4.06
CA GLU A 125 14.72 -12.71 5.19
C GLU A 125 14.54 -11.27 5.62
N ILE A 126 15.65 -10.53 5.80
CA ILE A 126 15.64 -9.14 6.24
C ILE A 126 14.81 -8.29 5.29
N PHE A 127 14.98 -8.48 3.98
CA PHE A 127 14.22 -7.76 2.97
C PHE A 127 12.73 -8.10 3.02
N PHE A 128 12.36 -9.38 3.07
CA PHE A 128 10.95 -9.77 3.11
C PHE A 128 10.24 -9.33 4.40
N ILE A 129 10.90 -9.41 5.56
CA ILE A 129 10.31 -9.02 6.83
C ILE A 129 10.09 -7.50 6.90
N HIS A 130 11.10 -6.70 6.53
CA HIS A 130 10.94 -5.25 6.45
C HIS A 130 9.92 -4.83 5.39
N HIS A 131 9.90 -5.49 4.23
CA HIS A 131 8.89 -5.26 3.20
C HIS A 131 7.49 -5.53 3.75
N THR A 132 7.29 -6.68 4.41
CA THR A 132 6.00 -7.04 5.03
C THR A 132 5.59 -6.02 6.08
N LEU A 133 6.53 -5.54 6.91
CA LEU A 133 6.26 -4.48 7.87
C LEU A 133 5.81 -3.18 7.17
N ALA A 134 6.47 -2.79 6.08
CA ALA A 134 6.10 -1.60 5.31
C ALA A 134 4.69 -1.71 4.72
N LEU A 135 4.31 -2.90 4.22
CA LEU A 135 2.96 -3.15 3.74
C LEU A 135 1.93 -3.07 4.86
N ILE A 136 2.24 -3.59 6.05
CA ILE A 136 1.37 -3.46 7.24
C ILE A 136 1.17 -1.99 7.61
N GLN A 137 2.22 -1.17 7.58
CA GLN A 137 2.08 0.27 7.83
C GLN A 137 1.15 0.94 6.81
N ASN A 138 1.27 0.61 5.52
CA ASN A 138 0.33 1.09 4.49
C ASN A 138 -1.12 0.65 4.76
N LEU A 139 -1.32 -0.59 5.19
CA LEU A 139 -2.65 -1.11 5.55
C LEU A 139 -3.22 -0.43 6.81
N LEU A 140 -2.38 -0.11 7.80
CA LEU A 140 -2.79 0.67 8.98
C LEU A 140 -3.18 2.10 8.61
N ALA A 141 -2.45 2.73 7.68
CA ALA A 141 -2.82 4.03 7.14
C ALA A 141 -4.19 3.96 6.44
N ARG A 142 -4.39 2.93 5.61
CA ARG A 142 -5.67 2.69 4.94
C ARG A 142 -6.81 2.50 5.92
N GLN A 143 -6.61 1.70 6.97
CA GLN A 143 -7.63 1.48 7.99
C GLN A 143 -7.96 2.77 8.76
N SER A 144 -6.94 3.58 9.06
CA SER A 144 -7.14 4.88 9.73
C SER A 144 -8.00 5.83 8.88
N LEU A 145 -7.89 5.76 7.55
CA LEU A 145 -8.64 6.62 6.64
C LEU A 145 -10.04 6.10 6.32
N LEU A 146 -10.33 4.81 6.52
CA LEU A 146 -11.64 4.23 6.24
C LEU A 146 -12.78 4.98 6.97
N GLY A 147 -12.54 5.39 8.23
CA GLY A 147 -13.50 6.14 9.02
C GLY A 147 -13.92 7.49 8.41
N LEU A 148 -13.09 8.08 7.55
CA LEU A 148 -13.43 9.32 6.84
C LEU A 148 -14.51 9.15 5.78
N TYR A 149 -14.76 7.90 5.38
CA TYR A 149 -15.71 7.51 4.34
C TYR A 149 -16.94 6.78 4.89
N ALA A 150 -17.07 6.72 6.22
CA ALA A 150 -18.23 6.12 6.87
C ALA A 150 -19.52 6.91 6.56
N ALA A 151 -20.67 6.23 6.66
CA ALA A 151 -21.98 6.85 6.42
C ALA A 151 -22.30 7.99 7.41
N VAL A 152 -21.75 7.91 8.63
CA VAL A 152 -21.79 8.98 9.63
C VAL A 152 -20.53 9.82 9.46
N SER A 153 -20.71 11.12 9.19
CA SER A 153 -19.60 12.06 9.09
C SER A 153 -18.82 12.11 10.42
N PRO A 154 -17.50 11.84 10.42
CA PRO A 154 -16.72 11.87 11.65
C PRO A 154 -16.61 13.30 12.19
N THR A 155 -16.48 13.39 13.51
CA THR A 155 -16.25 14.67 14.20
C THR A 155 -14.94 15.32 13.71
N PRO A 156 -14.76 16.64 13.86
CA PRO A 156 -13.50 17.31 13.54
C PRO A 156 -12.29 16.68 14.24
N GLU A 157 -12.47 16.25 15.49
CA GLU A 157 -11.45 15.59 16.31
C GLU A 157 -11.11 14.20 15.76
N GLU A 158 -12.11 13.38 15.45
CA GLU A 158 -11.92 12.05 14.85
C GLU A 158 -11.24 12.13 13.48
N ARG A 159 -11.64 13.11 12.66
CA ARG A 159 -11.00 13.37 11.36
C ARG A 159 -9.53 13.72 11.55
N THR A 160 -9.22 14.59 12.51
CA THR A 160 -7.84 14.99 12.82
C THR A 160 -7.01 13.79 13.28
N ALA A 161 -7.54 12.98 14.20
CA ALA A 161 -6.87 11.77 14.69
C ALA A 161 -6.61 10.75 13.56
N SER A 162 -7.61 10.54 12.69
CA SER A 162 -7.51 9.63 11.54
C SER A 162 -6.41 10.06 10.58
N VAL A 163 -6.34 11.36 10.25
CA VAL A 163 -5.30 11.93 9.37
C VAL A 163 -3.92 11.86 10.03
N GLN A 164 -3.81 12.12 11.33
CA GLN A 164 -2.54 12.04 12.07
C GLN A 164 -2.01 10.60 12.13
N ASN A 165 -2.88 9.62 12.40
CA ASN A 165 -2.51 8.21 12.42
C ASN A 165 -2.05 7.75 11.04
N ALA A 166 -2.83 8.04 9.99
CA ALA A 166 -2.43 7.70 8.62
C ALA A 166 -1.10 8.35 8.21
N THR A 167 -0.88 9.61 8.62
CA THR A 167 0.39 10.32 8.39
C THR A 167 1.57 9.58 9.02
N LYS A 168 1.45 9.19 10.29
CA LYS A 168 2.48 8.44 11.02
C LYS A 168 2.81 7.12 10.31
N PHE A 169 1.78 6.38 9.90
CA PHE A 169 1.95 5.08 9.27
C PHE A 169 2.60 5.19 7.88
N LEU A 170 2.17 6.13 7.04
CA LEU A 170 2.77 6.35 5.72
C LEU A 170 4.24 6.77 5.81
N LYS A 171 4.58 7.66 6.75
CA LYS A 171 5.98 8.07 6.98
C LYS A 171 6.85 6.88 7.40
N THR A 172 6.33 6.02 8.29
CA THR A 172 7.02 4.78 8.69
C THR A 172 7.21 3.85 7.48
N ALA A 173 6.16 3.62 6.68
CA ALA A 173 6.25 2.80 5.47
C ALA A 173 7.30 3.33 4.47
N TYR A 174 7.30 4.63 4.21
CA TYR A 174 8.30 5.27 3.37
C TYR A 174 9.72 5.05 3.91
N SER A 175 9.92 5.23 5.22
CA SER A 175 11.22 5.05 5.86
C SER A 175 11.73 3.62 5.78
N LEU A 176 10.84 2.62 5.81
CA LEU A 176 11.15 1.19 5.65
C LEU A 176 11.60 0.87 4.22
N HIS A 177 10.88 1.34 3.21
CA HIS A 177 11.31 1.18 1.80
C HIS A 177 12.64 1.89 1.54
N SER A 178 12.82 3.08 2.12
CA SER A 178 14.08 3.83 2.06
C SER A 178 15.25 3.06 2.69
N TYR A 179 15.00 2.40 3.83
CA TYR A 179 16.00 1.56 4.50
C TYR A 179 16.41 0.38 3.62
N LEU A 180 15.47 -0.30 2.98
CA LEU A 180 15.76 -1.42 2.07
C LEU A 180 16.57 -0.98 0.85
N LEU A 181 16.23 0.16 0.26
CA LEU A 181 17.00 0.73 -0.85
C LEU A 181 18.41 1.13 -0.42
N LEU A 182 18.56 1.73 0.75
CA LEU A 182 19.88 2.06 1.29
C LEU A 182 20.71 0.80 1.51
N ARG A 183 20.13 -0.23 2.14
CA ARG A 183 20.79 -1.52 2.38
C ARG A 183 21.23 -2.17 1.07
N ALA A 184 20.36 -2.19 0.05
CA ALA A 184 20.69 -2.73 -1.26
C ALA A 184 21.89 -2.03 -1.92
N ASN A 185 22.09 -0.72 -1.66
CA ASN A 185 23.17 0.06 -2.27
C ASN A 185 24.43 0.21 -1.38
N SER A 186 24.40 -0.25 -0.13
CA SER A 186 25.51 -0.05 0.83
C SER A 186 26.47 -1.23 0.93
N SER A 187 26.14 -2.38 0.33
CA SER A 187 26.99 -3.57 0.36
C SER A 187 28.22 -3.39 -0.53
N THR A 188 29.40 -3.74 -0.01
CA THR A 188 30.66 -3.73 -0.77
C THR A 188 30.67 -4.76 -1.88
N ASP A 189 29.90 -5.85 -1.73
CA ASP A 189 29.81 -6.94 -2.70
C ASP A 189 28.74 -6.68 -3.78
N GLY A 190 28.19 -5.46 -3.80
CA GLY A 190 27.08 -5.07 -4.66
C GLY A 190 25.71 -5.44 -4.08
N PRO A 191 24.63 -5.13 -4.81
CA PRO A 191 23.27 -5.37 -4.33
C PRO A 191 23.01 -6.87 -4.12
N PRO A 192 22.24 -7.24 -3.09
CA PRO A 192 21.87 -8.64 -2.86
C PRO A 192 21.22 -9.27 -4.09
N ALA A 193 21.71 -10.46 -4.49
CA ALA A 193 21.19 -11.19 -5.64
C ALA A 193 20.03 -12.10 -5.21
N PHE A 194 18.80 -11.60 -5.35
CA PHE A 194 17.59 -12.38 -5.07
C PHE A 194 17.05 -13.11 -6.30
N PRO A 195 16.29 -14.21 -6.13
CA PRO A 195 15.62 -14.88 -7.23
C PRO A 195 14.73 -13.91 -8.02
N SER A 196 14.73 -14.00 -9.35
CA SER A 196 13.95 -13.09 -10.22
C SER A 196 12.42 -13.19 -10.02
N ALA A 197 11.94 -14.28 -9.41
CA ALA A 197 10.56 -14.48 -9.02
C ALA A 197 10.19 -13.76 -7.70
N ALA A 198 11.16 -13.34 -6.89
CA ALA A 198 10.96 -12.59 -5.64
C ALA A 198 10.80 -11.09 -5.91
N VAL A 199 9.88 -10.74 -6.80
CA VAL A 199 9.67 -9.38 -7.33
C VAL A 199 9.44 -8.36 -6.21
N ASP A 200 8.71 -8.76 -5.16
CA ASP A 200 8.38 -7.97 -3.98
C ASP A 200 9.60 -7.28 -3.36
N VAL A 201 10.74 -7.95 -3.29
CA VAL A 201 11.97 -7.45 -2.64
C VAL A 201 13.00 -6.90 -3.62
N SER A 202 12.67 -6.80 -4.91
CA SER A 202 13.56 -6.19 -5.90
C SER A 202 13.77 -4.70 -5.60
N PRO A 203 14.97 -4.14 -5.87
CA PRO A 203 15.22 -2.71 -5.69
C PRO A 203 14.26 -1.82 -6.50
N ALA A 204 13.87 -2.26 -7.71
CA ALA A 204 12.91 -1.54 -8.54
C ALA A 204 11.52 -1.46 -7.89
N VAL A 205 11.02 -2.56 -7.32
CA VAL A 205 9.74 -2.55 -6.59
C VAL A 205 9.84 -1.73 -5.31
N GLN A 206 10.92 -1.85 -4.54
CA GLN A 206 11.08 -1.04 -3.33
C GLN A 206 11.14 0.47 -3.64
N SER A 207 11.80 0.88 -4.72
CA SER A 207 11.78 2.26 -5.21
C SER A 207 10.38 2.67 -5.67
N GLY A 208 9.68 1.78 -6.37
CA GLY A 208 8.30 1.98 -6.78
C GLY A 208 7.36 2.22 -5.60
N LEU A 209 7.45 1.41 -4.55
CA LEU A 209 6.63 1.50 -3.34
C LEU A 209 7.00 2.71 -2.48
N GLN A 210 8.29 3.07 -2.40
CA GLN A 210 8.73 4.30 -1.73
C GLN A 210 8.06 5.53 -2.37
N HIS A 211 8.13 5.65 -3.70
CA HIS A 211 7.49 6.74 -4.43
C HIS A 211 5.97 6.69 -4.31
N LEU A 212 5.35 5.51 -4.37
CA LEU A 212 3.90 5.38 -4.18
C LEU A 212 3.46 5.90 -2.82
N THR A 213 4.16 5.48 -1.75
CA THR A 213 3.88 5.91 -0.38
C THR A 213 4.01 7.43 -0.24
N HIS A 214 4.99 8.05 -0.90
CA HIS A 214 5.13 9.51 -0.91
C HIS A 214 4.00 10.21 -1.66
N ALA A 215 3.56 9.66 -2.80
CA ALA A 215 2.40 10.18 -3.52
C ALA A 215 1.13 10.15 -2.65
N GLU A 216 0.89 9.02 -1.97
CA GLU A 216 -0.21 8.85 -1.04
C GLU A 216 -0.11 9.82 0.15
N PHE A 217 1.09 10.06 0.68
CA PHE A 217 1.33 11.03 1.75
C PHE A 217 1.02 12.47 1.31
N ASN A 218 1.50 12.89 0.13
CA ASN A 218 1.17 14.20 -0.42
C ASN A 218 -0.35 14.36 -0.58
N LEU A 219 -1.04 13.33 -1.09
CA LEU A 219 -2.50 13.33 -1.22
C LEU A 219 -3.23 13.36 0.13
N LEU A 220 -2.69 12.70 1.16
CA LEU A 220 -3.22 12.79 2.52
C LEU A 220 -3.12 14.22 3.05
N CYS A 221 -2.01 14.93 2.80
CA CYS A 221 -1.86 16.34 3.16
C CYS A 221 -2.86 17.24 2.40
N VAL A 222 -3.20 16.90 1.16
CA VAL A 222 -4.26 17.58 0.40
C VAL A 222 -5.63 17.30 1.00
N LEU A 223 -5.95 16.02 1.28
CA LEU A 223 -7.24 15.59 1.83
C LEU A 223 -7.58 16.30 3.15
N LYS A 224 -6.56 16.60 3.96
CA LYS A 224 -6.72 17.34 5.22
C LYS A 224 -7.38 18.72 5.02
N ASP A 225 -6.98 19.43 3.96
CA ASP A 225 -7.39 20.82 3.72
C ASP A 225 -8.45 20.93 2.59
N ASP A 226 -8.83 19.82 1.95
CA ASP A 226 -9.80 19.79 0.85
C ASP A 226 -11.23 19.52 1.35
N PRO A 227 -12.17 20.48 1.24
CA PRO A 227 -13.52 20.32 1.77
C PRO A 227 -14.44 19.49 0.87
N TYR A 228 -14.10 19.33 -0.41
CA TYR A 228 -15.03 18.75 -1.40
C TYR A 228 -15.34 17.26 -1.21
N PRO A 229 -14.38 16.39 -0.84
CA PRO A 229 -14.69 15.00 -0.52
C PRO A 229 -15.76 14.88 0.57
N ALA A 230 -15.59 15.59 1.68
CA ALA A 230 -16.55 15.57 2.80
C ALA A 230 -17.91 16.16 2.39
N LEU A 231 -17.91 17.28 1.66
CA LEU A 231 -19.13 17.92 1.16
C LEU A 231 -19.95 16.96 0.29
N LEU A 232 -19.31 16.24 -0.63
CA LEU A 232 -20.01 15.32 -1.52
C LEU A 232 -20.48 14.05 -0.82
N ILE A 233 -19.73 13.55 0.17
CA ILE A 233 -20.20 12.44 1.02
C ILE A 233 -21.45 12.88 1.78
N GLN A 234 -21.40 14.05 2.44
CA GLN A 234 -22.50 14.59 3.22
C GLN A 234 -23.76 14.84 2.37
N SER A 235 -23.62 15.43 1.17
CA SER A 235 -24.75 15.68 0.27
C SER A 235 -25.53 14.44 -0.18
N ARG A 236 -24.95 13.25 0.03
CA ARG A 236 -25.52 11.95 -0.33
C ARG A 236 -26.05 11.19 0.87
N ASN A 237 -25.75 11.66 2.08
CA ASN A 237 -26.32 11.11 3.29
C ASN A 237 -27.80 11.50 3.37
N LYS A 238 -28.68 10.50 3.28
CA LYS A 238 -30.14 10.73 3.33
C LYS A 238 -30.62 11.21 4.69
N ASP A 239 -29.83 10.95 5.73
CA ASP A 239 -30.14 11.33 7.09
C ASP A 239 -29.64 12.73 7.44
N ASP A 240 -28.85 13.36 6.56
CA ASP A 240 -28.38 14.73 6.77
C ASP A 240 -29.51 15.75 6.51
N LYS A 241 -29.86 16.48 7.56
CA LYS A 241 -30.85 17.56 7.56
C LYS A 241 -30.23 18.93 7.87
N GLU A 242 -28.92 19.01 8.04
CA GLU A 242 -28.24 20.25 8.43
C GLU A 242 -28.43 21.35 7.38
N TRP A 243 -28.46 20.96 6.09
CA TRP A 243 -28.73 21.88 4.97
C TRP A 243 -30.10 22.58 5.08
N MET A 244 -31.07 22.00 5.80
CA MET A 244 -32.38 22.61 6.05
C MET A 244 -32.29 23.79 7.04
N ILE A 245 -31.23 23.82 7.85
CA ILE A 245 -30.99 24.86 8.85
C ILE A 245 -30.03 25.91 8.29
N ARG A 246 -28.96 25.49 7.60
CA ARG A 246 -27.94 26.40 7.08
C ARG A 246 -27.33 25.86 5.78
N ALA A 247 -27.11 26.75 4.82
CA ALA A 247 -26.35 26.42 3.62
C ALA A 247 -24.91 25.99 3.99
N PRO A 248 -24.38 24.88 3.41
CA PRO A 248 -23.00 24.45 3.66
C PRO A 248 -22.01 25.57 3.33
N GLN A 249 -21.17 25.95 4.29
CA GLN A 249 -20.06 26.87 4.03
C GLN A 249 -18.86 26.07 3.56
N ILE A 250 -18.36 26.39 2.37
CA ILE A 250 -17.14 25.78 1.83
C ILE A 250 -15.96 26.66 2.27
N PRO A 251 -15.04 26.16 3.12
CA PRO A 251 -13.85 26.89 3.51
C PRO A 251 -13.01 27.29 2.30
N LYS A 252 -12.40 28.47 2.35
CA LYS A 252 -11.40 28.85 1.34
C LYS A 252 -10.18 27.95 1.49
N VAL A 253 -9.76 27.36 0.38
CA VAL A 253 -8.55 26.52 0.33
C VAL A 253 -7.36 27.32 -0.15
N ARG A 254 -6.16 26.91 0.26
CA ARG A 254 -4.89 27.44 -0.28
C ARG A 254 -4.62 26.80 -1.63
N ALA A 255 -5.44 27.14 -2.63
CA ALA A 255 -5.53 26.46 -3.92
C ALA A 255 -4.16 26.26 -4.61
N GLN A 256 -3.30 27.28 -4.60
CA GLN A 256 -1.97 27.19 -5.20
C GLN A 256 -1.06 26.18 -4.49
N VAL A 257 -1.08 26.11 -3.15
CA VAL A 257 -0.31 25.12 -2.38
C VAL A 257 -0.81 23.71 -2.69
N LEU A 258 -2.13 23.51 -2.67
CA LEU A 258 -2.74 22.20 -2.94
C LEU A 258 -2.50 21.74 -4.38
N THR A 259 -2.54 22.67 -5.36
CA THR A 259 -2.16 22.38 -6.75
C THR A 259 -0.77 21.78 -6.80
N ARG A 260 0.22 22.42 -6.18
CA ARG A 260 1.61 21.97 -6.23
C ARG A 260 1.81 20.63 -5.53
N LEU A 261 1.13 20.38 -4.40
CA LEU A 261 1.14 19.07 -3.75
C LEU A 261 0.56 17.96 -4.64
N CYS A 262 -0.54 18.24 -5.33
CA CYS A 262 -1.14 17.31 -6.29
C CYS A 262 -0.21 17.02 -7.48
N ILE A 263 0.49 18.02 -8.01
CA ILE A 263 1.50 17.78 -9.05
C ILE A 263 2.67 16.94 -8.51
N GLY A 264 3.14 17.21 -7.28
CA GLY A 264 4.17 16.39 -6.63
C GLY A 264 3.73 14.94 -6.45
N ALA A 265 2.50 14.71 -6.00
CA ALA A 265 1.90 13.37 -5.92
C ALA A 265 1.85 12.67 -7.28
N SER A 266 1.45 13.38 -8.34
CA SER A 266 1.43 12.83 -9.70
C SER A 266 2.83 12.44 -10.19
N GLN A 267 3.84 13.26 -9.92
CA GLN A 267 5.23 12.98 -10.29
C GLN A 267 5.75 11.73 -9.56
N HIS A 268 5.47 11.59 -8.27
CA HIS A 268 5.81 10.39 -7.51
C HIS A 268 5.05 9.14 -8.00
N ALA A 269 3.77 9.25 -8.32
CA ALA A 269 3.01 8.14 -8.91
C ALA A 269 3.56 7.72 -10.28
N SER A 270 3.98 8.69 -11.10
CA SER A 270 4.65 8.42 -12.38
C SER A 270 6.01 7.73 -12.18
N ALA A 271 6.81 8.16 -11.21
CA ALA A 271 8.09 7.54 -10.88
C ALA A 271 7.88 6.11 -10.34
N SER A 272 6.85 5.91 -9.51
CA SER A 272 6.43 4.60 -9.04
C SER A 272 6.08 3.66 -10.20
N LEU A 273 5.24 4.12 -11.12
CA LEU A 273 4.85 3.37 -12.30
C LEU A 273 6.06 3.01 -13.18
N ALA A 274 6.99 3.94 -13.38
CA ALA A 274 8.20 3.70 -14.15
C ALA A 274 9.09 2.64 -13.50
N ALA A 275 9.32 2.72 -12.19
CA ALA A 275 10.11 1.76 -11.44
C ALA A 275 9.48 0.36 -11.46
N LEU A 276 8.17 0.26 -11.21
CA LEU A 276 7.46 -1.02 -11.25
C LEU A 276 7.46 -1.65 -12.66
N LYS A 277 7.39 -0.83 -13.71
CA LYS A 277 7.48 -1.32 -15.11
C LYS A 277 8.85 -1.89 -15.49
N MET A 278 9.92 -1.60 -14.75
CA MET A 278 11.22 -2.22 -14.98
C MET A 278 11.19 -3.74 -14.76
N GLU A 279 10.32 -4.21 -13.85
CA GLU A 279 10.10 -5.64 -13.64
C GLU A 279 9.22 -6.28 -14.73
N GLY A 280 8.65 -5.46 -15.62
CA GLY A 280 7.85 -5.87 -16.77
C GLY A 280 6.50 -6.47 -16.37
N ALA A 281 6.09 -7.52 -17.06
CA ALA A 281 4.82 -8.22 -16.81
C ALA A 281 4.78 -8.98 -15.47
N ARG A 282 5.89 -9.03 -14.72
CA ARG A 282 5.97 -9.76 -13.45
C ARG A 282 5.28 -9.04 -12.31
N VAL A 283 5.04 -7.73 -12.39
CA VAL A 283 4.33 -6.98 -11.35
C VAL A 283 2.82 -7.07 -11.56
N SER A 284 2.07 -7.10 -10.46
CA SER A 284 0.61 -7.08 -10.45
C SER A 284 0.06 -5.94 -11.29
N LYS A 285 -0.85 -6.30 -12.20
CA LYS A 285 -1.57 -5.35 -13.05
C LYS A 285 -2.39 -4.35 -12.22
N ASP A 286 -3.02 -4.82 -11.14
CA ASP A 286 -3.84 -3.98 -10.26
C ASP A 286 -3.01 -2.88 -9.59
N LEU A 287 -1.76 -3.18 -9.21
CA LEU A 287 -0.85 -2.18 -8.64
C LEU A 287 -0.45 -1.13 -9.69
N LEU A 288 -0.14 -1.58 -10.91
CA LEU A 288 0.20 -0.67 -12.02
C LEU A 288 -0.98 0.26 -12.38
N GLU A 289 -2.20 -0.29 -12.44
CA GLU A 289 -3.42 0.47 -12.71
C GLU A 289 -3.76 1.44 -11.57
N TYR A 290 -3.50 1.04 -10.33
CA TYR A 290 -3.64 1.93 -9.18
C TYR A 290 -2.66 3.12 -9.24
N CYS A 291 -1.38 2.88 -9.57
CA CYS A 291 -0.39 3.95 -9.75
C CYS A 291 -0.78 4.93 -10.87
N ASP A 292 -1.26 4.43 -12.02
CA ASP A 292 -1.83 5.28 -13.09
C ASP A 292 -3.06 6.07 -12.57
N GLY A 293 -3.92 5.41 -11.79
CA GLY A 293 -5.06 6.03 -11.16
C GLY A 293 -4.68 7.22 -10.27
N ILE A 294 -3.70 7.03 -9.38
CA ILE A 294 -3.17 8.09 -8.53
C ILE A 294 -2.54 9.21 -9.38
N GLN A 295 -1.78 8.86 -10.43
CA GLN A 295 -1.15 9.85 -11.30
C GLN A 295 -2.19 10.77 -11.94
N ARG A 296 -3.23 10.19 -12.55
CA ARG A 296 -4.30 10.92 -13.26
C ARG A 296 -5.20 11.68 -12.31
N SER A 297 -5.65 11.05 -11.22
CA SER A 297 -6.51 11.71 -10.22
C SER A 297 -5.79 12.88 -9.56
N SER A 298 -4.47 12.77 -9.33
CA SER A 298 -3.68 13.87 -8.80
C SER A 298 -3.58 15.04 -9.78
N ARG A 299 -3.38 14.80 -11.08
CA ARG A 299 -3.38 15.86 -12.10
C ARG A 299 -4.75 16.53 -12.22
N ALA A 300 -5.81 15.75 -12.18
CA ALA A 300 -7.17 16.26 -12.17
C ALA A 300 -7.45 17.13 -10.93
N LYS A 301 -7.03 16.69 -9.74
CA LYS A 301 -7.08 17.51 -8.50
C LYS A 301 -6.33 18.83 -8.65
N ALA A 302 -5.13 18.81 -9.24
CA ALA A 302 -4.37 20.02 -9.49
C ALA A 302 -5.13 21.00 -10.40
N CYS A 303 -5.70 20.50 -11.50
CA CYS A 303 -6.54 21.30 -12.40
C CYS A 303 -7.79 21.84 -11.68
N ARG A 304 -8.44 21.03 -10.84
CA ARG A 304 -9.55 21.48 -10.00
C ARG A 304 -9.15 22.62 -9.08
N PHE A 305 -8.00 22.53 -8.39
CA PHE A 305 -7.57 23.61 -7.52
C PHE A 305 -7.25 24.89 -8.28
N GLN A 306 -6.69 24.80 -9.49
CA GLN A 306 -6.55 25.98 -10.37
C GLN A 306 -7.92 26.56 -10.75
N ALA A 307 -8.92 25.72 -11.04
CA ALA A 307 -10.28 26.18 -11.31
C ALA A 307 -10.88 26.95 -10.11
N LEU A 308 -10.65 26.46 -8.89
CA LEU A 308 -11.13 27.10 -7.66
C LEU A 308 -10.43 28.45 -7.40
N ASP A 309 -9.15 28.57 -7.77
CA ASP A 309 -8.42 29.83 -7.66
C ASP A 309 -8.95 30.87 -8.65
N GLU A 310 -9.19 30.47 -9.90
CA GLU A 310 -9.78 31.33 -10.93
C GLU A 310 -11.22 31.74 -10.60
N ASP A 311 -12.04 30.84 -10.06
CA ASP A 311 -13.36 31.17 -9.49
C ASP A 311 -13.24 32.22 -8.38
N GLY A 312 -12.31 32.02 -7.44
CA GLY A 312 -12.01 32.98 -6.38
C GLY A 312 -11.53 34.35 -6.87
N ALA A 313 -10.93 34.41 -8.06
CA ALA A 313 -10.51 35.63 -8.75
C ALA A 313 -11.61 36.23 -9.66
N GLY A 314 -12.80 35.63 -9.70
CA GLY A 314 -13.92 36.08 -10.53
C GLY A 314 -13.79 35.74 -12.02
N GLN A 315 -12.88 34.84 -12.40
CA GLN A 315 -12.62 34.40 -13.77
C GLN A 315 -13.30 33.06 -14.06
N ILE A 316 -14.63 33.01 -13.92
CA ILE A 316 -15.40 31.76 -14.04
C ILE A 316 -15.23 31.08 -15.41
N GLY A 317 -15.00 31.85 -16.50
CA GLY A 317 -14.74 31.28 -17.82
C GLY A 317 -13.47 30.43 -17.84
N LYS A 318 -12.39 30.92 -17.22
CA LYS A 318 -11.15 30.14 -17.04
C LYS A 318 -11.33 28.97 -16.06
N ALA A 319 -12.12 29.15 -15.01
CA ALA A 319 -12.44 28.06 -14.09
C ALA A 319 -13.11 26.89 -14.82
N ILE A 320 -14.06 27.16 -15.71
CA ILE A 320 -14.68 26.12 -16.56
C ILE A 320 -13.64 25.43 -17.45
N ALA A 321 -12.71 26.18 -18.05
CA ALA A 321 -11.65 25.60 -18.87
C ALA A 321 -10.74 24.65 -18.06
N TRP A 322 -10.35 25.03 -16.83
CA TRP A 322 -9.61 24.15 -15.94
C TRP A 322 -10.39 22.89 -15.53
N ILE A 323 -11.70 23.00 -15.33
CA ILE A 323 -12.55 21.82 -15.09
C ILE A 323 -12.59 20.90 -16.32
N ARG A 324 -12.64 21.44 -17.54
CA ARG A 324 -12.53 20.64 -18.78
C ARG A 324 -11.19 19.90 -18.83
N ALA A 325 -10.09 20.54 -18.45
CA ALA A 325 -8.78 19.89 -18.34
C ALA A 325 -8.76 18.76 -17.29
N ALA A 326 -9.38 18.99 -16.12
CA ALA A 326 -9.51 17.95 -15.10
C ALA A 326 -10.33 16.74 -15.58
N MET A 327 -11.39 16.97 -16.36
CA MET A 327 -12.19 15.89 -16.95
C MET A 327 -11.37 15.06 -17.95
N ASP A 328 -10.55 15.70 -18.78
CA ASP A 328 -9.66 15.02 -19.74
C ASP A 328 -8.64 14.12 -19.05
N GLU A 329 -8.00 14.60 -17.98
CA GLU A 329 -7.05 13.79 -17.17
C GLU A 329 -7.72 12.53 -16.60
N LEU A 330 -8.99 12.63 -16.20
CA LEU A 330 -9.78 11.51 -15.68
C LEU A 330 -10.34 10.59 -16.78
N GLY A 331 -10.17 10.93 -18.06
CA GLY A 331 -10.76 10.21 -19.18
C GLY A 331 -12.29 10.32 -19.22
N LEU A 332 -12.86 11.36 -18.60
CA LEU A 332 -14.26 11.70 -18.75
C LEU A 332 -14.43 12.39 -20.10
N ASP A 333 -15.45 12.00 -20.87
CA ASP A 333 -15.82 12.72 -22.09
C ASP A 333 -16.31 14.14 -21.70
N GLY A 334 -15.35 15.05 -21.53
CA GLY A 334 -15.60 16.48 -21.47
C GLY A 334 -16.37 16.85 -22.72
N ALA A 335 -17.44 17.64 -22.56
CA ALA A 335 -18.35 18.01 -23.63
C ALA A 335 -17.57 18.40 -24.89
N LYS A 336 -17.39 17.46 -25.83
CA LYS A 336 -16.86 17.76 -27.15
C LYS A 336 -17.90 18.67 -27.78
N GLU A 337 -17.55 19.94 -27.90
CA GLU A 337 -18.31 20.92 -28.67
C GLU A 337 -18.61 20.29 -30.04
N GLY A 338 -19.87 19.96 -30.29
CA GLY A 338 -20.37 19.50 -31.58
C GLY A 338 -20.62 18.00 -31.76
N THR A 339 -20.24 17.10 -30.85
CA THR A 339 -20.59 15.67 -30.97
C THR A 339 -21.36 15.20 -29.75
N LYS A 340 -22.62 14.76 -29.96
CA LYS A 340 -23.49 14.17 -28.93
C LYS A 340 -22.70 13.16 -28.10
N SER A 341 -22.31 13.53 -26.88
CA SER A 341 -21.63 12.63 -25.97
C SER A 341 -22.57 11.45 -25.69
N SER A 342 -22.09 10.24 -25.95
CA SER A 342 -22.92 9.04 -25.80
C SER A 342 -23.25 8.87 -24.31
N GLY A 343 -24.54 8.85 -23.97
CA GLY A 343 -25.01 8.73 -22.58
C GLY A 343 -24.55 7.47 -21.84
N LEU A 344 -23.94 6.51 -22.54
CA LEU A 344 -23.41 5.27 -21.98
C LEU A 344 -22.21 5.49 -21.04
N GLY A 345 -21.35 6.48 -21.30
CA GLY A 345 -20.17 6.75 -20.47
C GLY A 345 -20.55 7.26 -19.07
N LYS A 346 -21.48 8.22 -19.01
CA LYS A 346 -22.03 8.72 -17.73
C LYS A 346 -22.75 7.64 -16.94
N LEU A 347 -23.46 6.74 -17.63
CA LEU A 347 -24.19 5.65 -16.98
C LEU A 347 -23.24 4.58 -16.42
N LYS A 348 -22.15 4.26 -17.14
CA LYS A 348 -21.07 3.40 -16.61
C LYS A 348 -20.39 4.00 -15.38
N ASN A 349 -20.06 5.29 -15.41
CA ASN A 349 -19.43 5.95 -14.26
C ASN A 349 -20.35 5.97 -13.06
N SER A 350 -21.62 6.34 -13.24
CA SER A 350 -22.63 6.29 -12.16
C SER A 350 -22.81 4.87 -11.58
N TRP A 351 -22.72 3.83 -12.41
CA TRP A 351 -22.80 2.44 -11.94
C TRP A 351 -21.56 2.01 -11.17
N LEU A 352 -20.36 2.33 -11.66
CA LEU A 352 -19.09 2.06 -10.97
C LEU A 352 -19.04 2.80 -9.63
N GLU A 353 -19.49 4.04 -9.61
CA GLU A 353 -19.65 4.85 -8.41
C GLU A 353 -20.54 4.19 -7.35
N ARG A 354 -21.76 3.77 -7.72
CA ARG A 354 -22.66 3.07 -6.79
C ARG A 354 -22.05 1.77 -6.28
N ARG A 355 -21.29 1.08 -7.12
CA ARG A 355 -20.58 -0.15 -6.72
C ARG A 355 -19.46 0.17 -5.74
N GLU A 356 -18.78 1.28 -5.92
CA GLU A 356 -17.72 1.75 -5.04
C GLU A 356 -18.25 2.15 -3.66
N ASP A 357 -19.36 2.89 -3.60
CA ASP A 357 -19.96 3.24 -2.30
C ASP A 357 -20.43 1.99 -1.55
N LYS A 358 -20.98 1.01 -2.28
CA LYS A 358 -21.33 -0.30 -1.70
C LYS A 358 -20.10 -1.07 -1.21
N ARG A 359 -18.93 -0.89 -1.83
CA ARG A 359 -17.68 -1.51 -1.36
C ARG A 359 -17.21 -0.86 -0.06
N ILE A 360 -17.28 0.46 0.02
CA ILE A 360 -16.97 1.20 1.25
C ILE A 360 -17.93 0.78 2.37
N GLU A 361 -19.23 0.82 2.11
CA GLU A 361 -20.29 0.45 3.08
C GLU A 361 -20.14 -0.98 3.59
N LYS A 362 -19.77 -1.92 2.70
CA LYS A 362 -19.54 -3.33 3.06
C LYS A 362 -18.14 -3.62 3.61
N GLY A 363 -17.28 -2.62 3.75
CA GLY A 363 -15.89 -2.82 4.17
C GLY A 363 -15.10 -3.76 3.23
N SER A 364 -15.45 -3.79 1.94
CA SER A 364 -14.77 -4.62 0.95
C SER A 364 -13.32 -4.20 0.84
N THR A 365 -12.37 -5.15 0.85
CA THR A 365 -10.93 -4.89 0.75
C THR A 365 -10.52 -4.07 -0.49
N ASN A 366 -11.30 -4.16 -1.56
CA ASN A 366 -10.93 -3.69 -2.90
C ASN A 366 -11.43 -2.27 -3.23
N TRP A 367 -11.87 -1.51 -2.23
CA TRP A 367 -12.27 -0.12 -2.43
C TRP A 367 -11.06 0.79 -2.73
N GLY A 368 -11.23 1.86 -3.48
CA GLY A 368 -10.17 2.81 -3.83
C GLY A 368 -9.06 2.25 -4.75
N LEU A 369 -9.25 1.08 -5.37
CA LEU A 369 -8.32 0.51 -6.35
C LEU A 369 -8.16 1.36 -7.62
N ASP A 370 -9.06 2.30 -7.85
CA ASP A 370 -9.03 3.23 -8.97
C ASP A 370 -8.09 4.42 -8.74
N GLY A 371 -7.39 4.49 -7.60
CA GLY A 371 -6.51 5.60 -7.25
C GLY A 371 -7.25 6.93 -7.04
N GLY A 372 -8.54 6.88 -6.70
CA GLY A 372 -9.37 8.07 -6.44
C GLY A 372 -9.94 8.75 -7.69
N LYS A 373 -9.87 8.11 -8.87
CA LYS A 373 -10.43 8.62 -10.12
C LYS A 373 -11.94 8.87 -10.02
N LEU A 374 -12.71 7.96 -9.42
CA LEU A 374 -14.16 8.05 -9.24
C LEU A 374 -14.53 9.14 -8.23
N GLU A 375 -13.81 9.25 -7.13
CA GLU A 375 -14.03 10.32 -6.15
C GLU A 375 -13.79 11.69 -6.80
N GLU A 376 -12.67 11.86 -7.50
CA GLU A 376 -12.35 13.11 -8.15
C GLU A 376 -13.31 13.43 -9.30
N ALA A 377 -13.74 12.42 -10.07
CA ALA A 377 -14.74 12.59 -11.13
C ALA A 377 -16.02 13.22 -10.60
N ARG A 378 -16.52 12.77 -9.43
CA ARG A 378 -17.71 13.36 -8.79
C ARG A 378 -17.52 14.83 -8.44
N ILE A 379 -16.35 15.19 -7.90
CA ILE A 379 -16.03 16.57 -7.53
C ILE A 379 -15.96 17.45 -8.77
N VAL A 380 -15.24 17.00 -9.80
CA VAL A 380 -15.10 17.71 -11.07
C VAL A 380 -16.46 17.88 -11.75
N GLU A 381 -17.32 16.86 -11.78
CA GLU A 381 -18.66 16.96 -12.34
C GLU A 381 -19.58 17.90 -11.55
N TYR A 382 -19.49 17.89 -10.21
CA TYR A 382 -20.21 18.82 -9.36
C TYR A 382 -19.81 20.27 -9.66
N LEU A 383 -18.51 20.54 -9.70
CA LEU A 383 -17.97 21.87 -10.02
C LEU A 383 -18.28 22.29 -11.46
N ALA A 384 -18.23 21.37 -12.42
CA ALA A 384 -18.65 21.64 -13.80
C ALA A 384 -20.09 22.16 -13.83
N LYS A 385 -21.03 21.50 -13.15
CA LYS A 385 -22.43 21.94 -13.10
C LYS A 385 -22.55 23.30 -12.41
N LYS A 386 -21.84 23.52 -11.30
CA LYS A 386 -21.84 24.78 -10.56
C LYS A 386 -21.37 25.93 -11.46
N PHE A 387 -20.17 25.81 -12.02
CA PHE A 387 -19.52 26.89 -12.77
C PHE A 387 -20.21 27.20 -14.09
N ASN A 388 -20.71 26.19 -14.82
CA ASN A 388 -21.50 26.45 -16.03
C ASN A 388 -22.78 27.22 -15.68
N LYS A 389 -23.52 26.80 -14.64
CA LYS A 389 -24.73 27.52 -14.21
C LYS A 389 -24.43 28.97 -13.84
N GLU A 390 -23.37 29.19 -13.06
CA GLU A 390 -22.95 30.53 -12.64
C GLU A 390 -22.53 31.41 -13.82
N ASN A 391 -21.77 30.84 -14.76
CA ASN A 391 -21.37 31.56 -15.97
C ASN A 391 -22.56 31.90 -16.86
N ASP A 392 -23.47 30.95 -17.10
CA ASP A 392 -24.63 31.14 -17.99
C ASP A 392 -25.68 32.10 -17.40
N THR A 393 -25.69 32.31 -16.08
CA THR A 393 -26.72 33.12 -15.41
C THR A 393 -26.21 34.48 -14.92
N ILE A 394 -24.94 34.59 -14.54
CA ILE A 394 -24.40 35.79 -13.88
C ILE A 394 -23.29 36.41 -14.72
N SER A 395 -22.25 35.64 -15.05
CA SER A 395 -20.98 36.21 -15.50
C SER A 395 -20.86 36.35 -17.02
N ASN A 396 -21.49 35.48 -17.81
CA ASN A 396 -21.44 35.42 -19.27
C ASN A 396 -20.02 35.56 -19.85
N GLN A 397 -19.02 34.97 -19.20
CA GLN A 397 -17.63 35.02 -19.65
C GLN A 397 -17.38 33.99 -20.75
N LEU A 398 -16.53 34.34 -21.71
CA LEU A 398 -16.02 33.41 -22.70
C LEU A 398 -15.16 32.34 -22.02
N VAL A 399 -15.38 31.08 -22.38
CA VAL A 399 -14.58 29.96 -21.91
C VAL A 399 -13.40 29.77 -22.87
N PRO A 400 -12.14 29.96 -22.42
CA PRO A 400 -10.98 29.76 -23.28
C PRO A 400 -10.72 28.27 -23.55
N GLU A 401 -9.87 27.99 -24.54
CA GLU A 401 -9.33 26.66 -24.78
C GLU A 401 -8.55 26.16 -23.57
N TRP A 402 -8.81 24.91 -23.16
CA TRP A 402 -8.24 24.35 -21.93
C TRP A 402 -6.85 23.74 -22.13
N LYS A 403 -6.54 23.23 -23.33
CA LYS A 403 -5.25 22.55 -23.60
C LYS A 403 -4.03 23.43 -23.33
N PRO A 404 -4.02 24.72 -23.72
CA PRO A 404 -2.89 25.60 -23.42
C PRO A 404 -2.69 25.84 -21.93
N LEU A 405 -3.75 25.77 -21.11
CA LEU A 405 -3.66 25.96 -19.66
C LEU A 405 -2.83 24.87 -18.99
N LEU A 406 -2.82 23.64 -19.52
CA LEU A 406 -1.99 22.57 -18.95
C LEU A 406 -0.50 22.90 -18.94
N ALA A 407 -0.02 23.71 -19.90
CA ALA A 407 1.36 24.16 -19.94
C ALA A 407 1.70 25.20 -18.86
N THR A 408 0.69 25.80 -18.22
CA THR A 408 0.86 26.78 -17.13
C THR A 408 0.80 26.15 -15.75
N LEU A 409 0.66 24.81 -15.64
CA LEU A 409 0.68 24.13 -14.35
C LEU A 409 2.02 24.36 -13.63
N PRO A 410 2.01 24.68 -12.32
CA PRO A 410 3.22 24.91 -11.58
C PRO A 410 4.01 23.62 -11.36
N SER A 411 5.29 23.77 -11.00
CA SER A 411 6.11 22.63 -10.57
C SER A 411 5.59 22.03 -9.26
N GLY A 412 5.73 20.70 -9.17
CA GLY A 412 5.35 19.92 -8.00
C GLY A 412 6.05 20.38 -6.72
N MET A 413 5.36 20.19 -5.61
CA MET A 413 5.89 20.36 -4.25
C MET A 413 5.65 19.07 -3.49
N ASN A 414 6.62 18.68 -2.67
CA ASN A 414 6.54 17.48 -1.85
C ASN A 414 6.57 17.85 -0.37
N MET A 415 5.75 17.17 0.42
CA MET A 415 5.86 17.25 1.86
C MET A 415 7.10 16.49 2.32
N PRO A 416 7.91 17.05 3.24
CA PRO A 416 9.10 16.38 3.73
C PRO A 416 8.73 15.12 4.55
N ILE A 417 9.50 14.06 4.34
CA ILE A 417 9.52 12.84 5.14
C ILE A 417 10.94 12.69 5.67
N ASP A 418 11.15 13.13 6.91
CA ASP A 418 12.48 13.14 7.55
C ASP A 418 12.74 11.87 8.37
N GLU A 419 11.70 11.05 8.56
CA GLU A 419 11.77 9.80 9.31
C GLU A 419 12.75 8.81 8.67
N ARG A 420 13.71 8.33 9.46
CA ARG A 420 14.64 7.27 9.07
C ARG A 420 14.39 6.03 9.90
N TRP A 421 14.10 4.92 9.22
CA TRP A 421 13.96 3.63 9.88
C TRP A 421 15.32 3.17 10.41
N LYS A 422 15.35 2.76 11.68
CA LYS A 422 16.49 2.12 12.32
C LYS A 422 15.98 0.87 13.02
N PRO A 423 16.40 -0.33 12.59
CA PRO A 423 16.04 -1.56 13.30
C PRO A 423 16.52 -1.48 14.75
N ALA A 424 15.64 -1.87 15.68
CA ALA A 424 16.03 -2.12 17.06
C ALA A 424 16.87 -3.41 17.13
N LEU A 425 17.81 -3.46 18.05
CA LEU A 425 18.60 -4.65 18.35
C LEU A 425 18.07 -5.29 19.63
N LEU A 426 18.53 -6.50 19.93
CA LEU A 426 18.45 -7.06 21.28
C LEU A 426 19.29 -6.22 22.24
N GLU A 427 18.79 -6.05 23.46
CA GLU A 427 19.48 -5.35 24.53
C GLU A 427 20.47 -6.28 25.25
N GLU A 428 21.37 -5.71 26.06
CA GLU A 428 22.43 -6.43 26.78
C GLU A 428 21.88 -7.55 27.68
N ASP A 429 20.78 -7.29 28.40
CA ASP A 429 20.15 -8.25 29.30
C ASP A 429 19.52 -9.44 28.56
N GLU A 430 18.88 -9.16 27.42
CA GLU A 430 18.36 -10.22 26.54
C GLU A 430 19.50 -11.08 25.98
N LEU A 431 20.59 -10.46 25.51
CA LEU A 431 21.76 -11.18 25.01
C LEU A 431 22.40 -12.03 26.10
N ALA A 432 22.60 -11.46 27.30
CA ALA A 432 23.18 -12.17 28.44
C ALA A 432 22.38 -13.44 28.79
N SER A 433 21.05 -13.42 28.66
CA SER A 433 20.20 -14.60 28.89
C SER A 433 20.43 -15.73 27.88
N MET A 434 20.95 -15.42 26.68
CA MET A 434 21.17 -16.38 25.59
C MET A 434 22.56 -17.04 25.61
N ARG A 435 23.38 -16.77 26.63
CA ARG A 435 24.69 -17.42 26.85
C ARG A 435 24.57 -18.88 27.28
N ALA A 436 23.44 -19.26 27.88
CA ALA A 436 23.16 -20.65 28.17
C ALA A 436 22.83 -21.41 26.87
N PRO A 437 23.22 -22.69 26.72
CA PRO A 437 22.74 -23.54 25.64
C PRO A 437 21.22 -23.68 25.67
N PRO A 438 20.56 -23.86 24.51
CA PRO A 438 19.11 -24.04 24.47
C PRO A 438 18.71 -25.34 25.15
N ASP A 439 17.55 -25.33 25.81
CA ASP A 439 16.97 -26.53 26.42
C ASP A 439 16.61 -27.56 25.32
N GLU A 440 16.67 -28.86 25.64
CA GLU A 440 16.39 -29.92 24.65
C GLU A 440 14.99 -29.80 24.03
N ASP A 441 14.01 -29.31 24.80
CA ASP A 441 12.64 -29.08 24.35
C ASP A 441 12.56 -27.97 23.28
N ASP A 442 13.37 -26.91 23.41
CA ASP A 442 13.43 -25.80 22.44
C ASP A 442 13.99 -26.27 21.09
N LEU A 443 14.96 -27.20 21.14
CA LEU A 443 15.53 -27.81 19.94
C LEU A 443 14.54 -28.72 19.22
N ALA A 444 13.71 -29.46 19.96
CA ALA A 444 12.69 -30.36 19.41
C ALA A 444 11.54 -29.58 18.75
N ALA A 445 11.04 -28.51 19.39
CA ALA A 445 9.97 -27.68 18.85
C ALA A 445 10.37 -26.98 17.54
N ALA A 446 11.63 -26.55 17.43
CA ALA A 446 12.19 -25.92 16.24
C ALA A 446 12.35 -26.86 15.03
N ASN A 447 12.27 -28.18 15.22
CA ASN A 447 12.38 -29.17 14.14
C ASN A 447 11.03 -29.77 13.72
N SER A 448 9.95 -29.48 14.46
CA SER A 448 8.61 -29.94 14.10
C SER A 448 8.05 -29.09 12.95
N SER A 449 8.30 -29.55 11.72
CA SER A 449 7.71 -28.94 10.51
C SER A 449 6.26 -29.36 10.38
N ASP A 450 5.36 -28.57 10.96
CA ASP A 450 3.92 -28.66 10.70
C ASP A 450 3.61 -27.97 9.35
N ASP A 451 4.30 -28.43 8.30
CA ASP A 451 3.89 -28.22 6.92
C ASP A 451 2.70 -29.14 6.69
N GLU A 452 1.52 -28.71 7.15
CA GLU A 452 0.26 -29.13 6.54
C GLU A 452 0.35 -28.77 5.06
N ALA A 453 0.85 -29.73 4.28
CA ALA A 453 0.80 -29.75 2.84
C ALA A 453 -0.57 -29.29 2.43
N ASP A 454 -0.63 -28.17 1.67
CA ASP A 454 -1.81 -27.60 1.02
C ASP A 454 -2.99 -28.57 1.08
N LEU A 455 -3.74 -28.53 2.19
CA LEU A 455 -4.91 -29.38 2.34
C LEU A 455 -5.85 -28.93 1.22
N ASP A 456 -5.97 -29.84 0.27
CA ASP A 456 -6.79 -29.79 -0.93
C ASP A 456 -6.32 -28.83 -2.03
N LYS A 457 -5.31 -29.28 -2.78
CA LYS A 457 -5.34 -29.11 -4.25
C LYS A 457 -6.56 -29.86 -4.80
N GLU A 458 -7.76 -29.33 -4.58
CA GLU A 458 -8.94 -29.74 -5.33
C GLU A 458 -8.68 -29.41 -6.81
N PRO A 459 -8.67 -30.39 -7.72
CA PRO A 459 -8.75 -30.07 -9.13
C PRO A 459 -10.07 -29.34 -9.36
N VAL A 460 -9.97 -28.11 -9.88
CA VAL A 460 -11.12 -27.26 -10.19
C VAL A 460 -12.11 -28.06 -11.04
N GLY A 461 -13.26 -28.40 -10.46
CA GLY A 461 -14.32 -29.19 -11.11
C GLY A 461 -14.81 -30.45 -10.39
N ALA A 462 -14.21 -30.85 -9.26
CA ALA A 462 -14.73 -31.98 -8.49
C ALA A 462 -15.96 -31.58 -7.64
N PHE A 463 -17.07 -32.34 -7.79
CA PHE A 463 -18.25 -32.21 -6.95
C PHE A 463 -17.95 -32.74 -5.53
N PRO A 464 -18.41 -32.09 -4.45
CA PRO A 464 -18.17 -32.59 -3.10
C PRO A 464 -18.69 -34.02 -2.93
N GLY A 465 -17.79 -34.97 -2.66
CA GLY A 465 -18.12 -36.39 -2.44
C GLY A 465 -17.45 -37.42 -3.37
N THR A 466 -16.75 -37.01 -4.44
CA THR A 466 -16.16 -37.96 -5.42
C THR A 466 -14.74 -38.44 -5.07
N GLN A 467 -14.32 -38.33 -3.80
CA GLN A 467 -12.93 -38.63 -3.37
C GLN A 467 -12.49 -40.08 -3.66
N ARG A 468 -13.43 -41.03 -3.79
CA ARG A 468 -13.12 -42.45 -4.05
C ARG A 468 -13.01 -42.83 -5.52
N ASP A 469 -13.57 -42.04 -6.44
CA ASP A 469 -13.72 -42.48 -7.84
C ASP A 469 -12.50 -42.19 -8.72
N TYR A 470 -11.56 -41.34 -8.25
CA TYR A 470 -10.33 -41.03 -8.98
C TYR A 470 -9.08 -41.76 -8.46
N GLY A 471 -9.23 -42.68 -7.50
CA GLY A 471 -8.18 -43.61 -7.06
C GLY A 471 -7.93 -44.74 -8.06
N GLY A 472 -7.81 -44.42 -9.34
CA GLY A 472 -7.71 -45.37 -10.44
C GLY A 472 -6.27 -45.63 -10.88
N ARG A 473 -5.63 -46.60 -10.22
CA ARG A 473 -4.71 -47.60 -10.81
C ARG A 473 -3.80 -47.09 -11.94
N ALA A 474 -2.58 -46.69 -11.56
CA ALA A 474 -1.46 -46.56 -12.49
C ALA A 474 -1.15 -47.93 -13.13
N THR A 475 -1.64 -48.15 -14.35
CA THR A 475 -1.16 -49.21 -15.23
C THR A 475 0.10 -48.71 -15.93
N SER A 476 1.25 -49.25 -15.53
CA SER A 476 2.47 -49.17 -16.32
C SER A 476 2.29 -50.03 -17.58
N TYR A 477 2.45 -49.44 -18.75
CA TYR A 477 2.72 -50.18 -19.97
C TYR A 477 4.23 -50.40 -20.10
N TYR A 478 4.62 -51.67 -20.00
CA TYR A 478 5.71 -52.28 -20.76
C TYR A 478 5.10 -53.43 -21.56
#